data_AF-A0A182SG82-F1
#
_entry.id   AF-A0A182SG82-F1
#
_cell.length_a   1.000
_cell.length_b   1.000
_cell.length_c   1.000
_cell.angle_alpha   90.00
_cell.angle_beta   90.00
_cell.angle_gamma   90.00
#
_symmetry.space_group_name_H-M   'P 1'
#
loop_
_entity.id
_entity.type
_entity.pdbx_description
1 polymer ?
#
loop_
_entity_poly.entity_id
_entity_poly.type
_entity_poly.pdbx_seq_one_letter_code
_entity_poly.pdbx_strand_id
1 'polypeptide(L)'
;PPTFTHLGDSTATKYFEVEFQLRVTAREEQLAWKEVERLQAYQTELETKVRELENEQVSEVYLSSKDRQILDWHFANLEFANATPLSNLSLKHWDQDDDFEFIGSHTTVKNGYSCVPIALTENLDVRVNTAVTCIRYRPGGVEVTADLKSNNSTVCYRADLVLCTLTLGILKLAIADESKQLNTVRFDPPLPEWKQSAIRRLGFGNLNKVVLCFDRIFWDPNTNLFGHVGSTTASRGELFLFWNISQSPVLLALVAGQSAAIMENVSDDVIVGRCIAVLKGIFGNSAVPQPKETVVTRWRADPWARGSYSFVSVGSSGSDYDLLAAPVTPKAPEGE
;
A
#
# COMPACT_ATOMS: atom_id res chain seq x y z
N PRO A 1 -115.65 -51.10 8.44
CA PRO A 1 -114.91 -51.85 9.49
C PRO A 1 -113.62 -52.48 8.93
N PRO A 2 -112.53 -52.45 9.69
CA PRO A 2 -111.62 -51.32 9.93
C PRO A 2 -110.39 -51.42 9.00
N THR A 3 -109.85 -50.30 8.50
CA THR A 3 -108.67 -49.61 9.06
C THR A 3 -107.53 -50.52 9.49
N PHE A 4 -106.41 -50.45 8.77
CA PHE A 4 -105.10 -50.15 9.37
C PHE A 4 -104.24 -49.46 8.32
N THR A 5 -104.19 -48.13 8.42
CA THR A 5 -103.27 -47.28 7.67
C THR A 5 -101.89 -47.33 8.32
N HIS A 6 -100.90 -47.65 7.48
CA HIS A 6 -99.47 -47.61 7.75
C HIS A 6 -99.05 -46.26 8.37
N LEU A 7 -98.55 -46.31 9.60
CA LEU A 7 -97.70 -45.29 10.21
C LEU A 7 -96.38 -45.96 10.58
N GLY A 8 -95.53 -46.11 9.58
CA GLY A 8 -94.14 -46.50 9.76
C GLY A 8 -93.32 -45.68 8.79
N ASP A 9 -92.85 -44.50 9.21
CA ASP A 9 -91.76 -43.80 8.51
C ASP A 9 -91.11 -42.66 9.33
N SER A 10 -91.83 -42.08 10.31
CA SER A 10 -91.33 -40.97 11.15
C SER A 10 -90.14 -41.36 12.05
N THR A 11 -90.19 -42.56 12.64
CA THR A 11 -89.12 -43.10 13.51
C THR A 11 -87.89 -43.51 12.70
N ALA A 12 -88.09 -44.06 11.50
CA ALA A 12 -87.00 -44.39 10.58
C ALA A 12 -86.27 -43.12 10.12
N THR A 13 -87.02 -42.08 9.74
CA THR A 13 -86.46 -40.78 9.30
C THR A 13 -85.64 -40.10 10.40
N LYS A 14 -86.12 -40.10 11.66
CA LYS A 14 -85.35 -39.58 12.82
C LYS A 14 -84.08 -40.39 13.11
N TYR A 15 -84.13 -41.71 12.95
CA TYR A 15 -82.96 -42.56 13.12
C TYR A 15 -81.88 -42.25 12.06
N PHE A 16 -82.28 -42.08 10.80
CA PHE A 16 -81.35 -41.71 9.73
C PHE A 16 -80.68 -40.35 9.94
N GLU A 17 -81.41 -39.35 10.42
CA GLU A 17 -80.84 -38.03 10.71
C GLU A 17 -79.81 -38.09 11.84
N VAL A 18 -80.13 -38.79 12.94
CA VAL A 18 -79.20 -38.96 14.08
C VAL A 18 -77.95 -39.76 13.66
N GLU A 19 -78.12 -40.84 12.90
CA GLU A 19 -77.01 -41.64 12.37
C GLU A 19 -76.16 -40.84 11.38
N PHE A 20 -76.77 -39.99 10.54
CA PHE A 20 -76.06 -39.09 9.63
C PHE A 20 -75.25 -38.06 10.40
N GLN A 21 -75.83 -37.39 11.40
CA GLN A 21 -75.12 -36.44 12.25
C GLN A 21 -73.96 -37.11 13.01
N LEU A 22 -74.18 -38.30 13.58
CA LEU A 22 -73.11 -39.07 14.24
C LEU A 22 -71.95 -39.38 13.27
N ARG A 23 -72.24 -39.78 12.03
CA ARG A 23 -71.22 -40.05 11.01
C ARG A 23 -70.51 -38.79 10.55
N VAL A 24 -71.22 -37.67 10.44
CA VAL A 24 -70.64 -36.35 10.11
C VAL A 24 -69.71 -35.90 11.23
N THR A 25 -70.17 -35.92 12.49
CA THR A 25 -69.34 -35.56 13.65
C THR A 25 -68.14 -36.49 13.78
N ALA A 26 -68.29 -37.80 13.62
CA ALA A 26 -67.16 -38.75 13.65
C ALA A 26 -66.15 -38.47 12.51
N ARG A 27 -66.62 -38.07 11.33
CA ARG A 27 -65.76 -37.66 10.20
C ARG A 27 -65.05 -36.34 10.50
N GLU A 28 -65.74 -35.35 11.05
CA GLU A 28 -65.17 -34.06 11.44
C GLU A 28 -64.12 -34.24 12.53
N GLU A 29 -64.39 -35.07 13.54
CA GLU A 29 -63.44 -35.47 14.57
C GLU A 29 -62.21 -36.15 13.96
N GLN A 30 -62.40 -37.08 13.02
CA GLN A 30 -61.28 -37.74 12.34
C GLN A 30 -60.45 -36.76 11.50
N LEU A 31 -61.08 -35.77 10.84
CA LEU A 31 -60.37 -34.73 10.09
C LEU A 31 -59.61 -33.80 11.02
N ALA A 32 -60.21 -33.41 12.16
CA ALA A 32 -59.56 -32.61 13.18
C ALA A 32 -58.33 -33.33 13.78
N TRP A 33 -58.43 -34.64 14.04
CA TRP A 33 -57.30 -35.45 14.51
C TRP A 33 -56.16 -35.52 13.50
N LYS A 34 -56.46 -35.73 12.21
CA LYS A 34 -55.44 -35.69 11.15
C LYS A 34 -54.75 -34.33 11.07
N GLU A 35 -55.49 -33.25 11.28
CA GLU A 35 -54.93 -31.90 11.31
C GLU A 35 -54.04 -31.68 12.54
N VAL A 36 -54.42 -32.20 13.72
CA VAL A 36 -53.58 -32.17 14.92
C VAL A 36 -52.27 -32.94 14.70
N GLU A 37 -52.33 -34.16 14.15
CA GLU A 37 -51.13 -34.95 13.81
C GLU A 37 -50.22 -34.21 12.82
N ARG A 38 -50.80 -33.59 11.79
CA ARG A 38 -50.07 -32.76 10.82
C ARG A 38 -49.37 -31.59 11.50
N LEU A 39 -50.06 -30.87 12.39
CA LEU A 39 -49.51 -29.73 13.10
C LEU A 39 -48.40 -30.13 14.08
N GLN A 40 -48.55 -31.28 14.77
CA GLN A 40 -47.50 -31.82 15.66
C GLN A 40 -46.24 -32.21 14.88
N ALA A 41 -46.40 -32.87 13.72
CA ALA A 41 -45.28 -33.20 12.84
C ALA A 41 -44.58 -31.92 12.33
N TYR A 42 -45.36 -30.92 11.91
CA TYR A 42 -44.83 -29.63 11.46
C TYR A 42 -44.11 -28.86 12.56
N GLN A 43 -44.65 -28.86 13.80
CA GLN A 43 -43.98 -28.28 14.96
C GLN A 43 -42.62 -28.95 15.22
N THR A 44 -42.57 -30.29 15.16
CA THR A 44 -41.32 -31.05 15.35
C THR A 44 -40.28 -30.71 14.26
N GLU A 45 -40.72 -30.54 13.01
CA GLU A 45 -39.87 -30.11 11.90
C GLU A 45 -39.32 -28.70 12.13
N LEU A 46 -40.17 -27.76 12.55
CA LEU A 46 -39.74 -26.39 12.87
C LEU A 46 -38.77 -26.33 14.04
N GLU A 47 -39.03 -27.07 15.12
CA GLU A 47 -38.13 -27.14 16.28
C GLU A 47 -36.76 -27.72 15.87
N THR A 48 -36.74 -28.68 14.95
CA THR A 48 -35.50 -29.25 14.40
C THR A 48 -34.73 -28.19 13.60
N LYS A 49 -35.40 -27.48 12.68
CA LYS A 49 -34.78 -26.41 11.88
C LYS A 49 -34.27 -25.26 12.75
N VAL A 50 -35.01 -24.88 13.80
CA VAL A 50 -34.55 -23.85 14.74
C VAL A 50 -33.27 -24.30 15.45
N ARG A 51 -33.22 -25.55 15.95
CA ARG A 51 -31.99 -26.08 16.55
C ARG A 51 -30.84 -26.15 15.55
N GLU A 52 -31.09 -26.47 14.29
CA GLU A 52 -30.06 -26.46 13.25
C GLU A 52 -29.49 -25.05 13.04
N LEU A 53 -30.37 -24.03 12.93
CA LEU A 53 -29.97 -22.62 12.78
C LEU A 53 -29.28 -22.05 14.02
N GLU A 54 -29.72 -22.42 15.23
CA GLU A 54 -29.07 -22.01 16.48
C GLU A 54 -27.66 -22.61 16.63
N ASN A 55 -27.42 -23.77 16.03
CA ASN A 55 -26.11 -24.42 16.00
C ASN A 55 -25.25 -23.97 14.80
N GLU A 56 -25.80 -23.20 13.86
CA GLU A 56 -25.05 -22.68 12.73
C GLU A 56 -24.17 -21.52 13.18
N GLN A 57 -22.88 -21.80 13.39
CA GLN A 57 -21.90 -20.76 13.72
C GLN A 57 -21.62 -19.88 12.50
N VAL A 58 -22.20 -18.69 12.48
CA VAL A 58 -21.84 -17.63 11.55
C VAL A 58 -20.71 -16.79 12.16
N SER A 59 -19.75 -16.37 11.33
CA SER A 59 -18.69 -15.45 11.78
C SER A 59 -19.29 -14.16 12.36
N GLU A 60 -19.02 -13.89 13.63
CA GLU A 60 -19.51 -12.68 14.31
C GLU A 60 -18.88 -11.39 13.75
N VAL A 61 -17.64 -11.48 13.27
CA VAL A 61 -16.87 -10.37 12.73
C VAL A 61 -16.13 -10.81 11.48
N TYR A 62 -15.91 -9.88 10.56
CA TYR A 62 -15.04 -10.13 9.41
C TYR A 62 -13.56 -10.22 9.81
N LEU A 63 -13.09 -9.25 10.60
CA LEU A 63 -11.73 -9.21 11.17
C LEU A 63 -11.79 -8.65 12.60
N SER A 64 -11.12 -9.31 13.54
CA SER A 64 -10.92 -8.74 14.87
C SER A 64 -9.94 -7.55 14.82
N SER A 65 -9.82 -6.81 15.92
CA SER A 65 -8.84 -5.72 16.01
C SER A 65 -7.39 -6.21 15.84
N LYS A 66 -7.07 -7.42 16.32
CA LYS A 66 -5.74 -8.02 16.15
C LYS A 66 -5.50 -8.40 14.69
N ASP A 67 -6.49 -9.03 14.04
CA ASP A 67 -6.39 -9.39 12.62
C ASP A 67 -6.23 -8.14 11.76
N ARG A 68 -6.95 -7.07 12.10
CA ARG A 68 -6.84 -5.79 11.40
C ARG A 68 -5.45 -5.15 11.55
N GLN A 69 -4.84 -5.21 12.73
CA GLN A 69 -3.48 -4.70 12.95
C GLN A 69 -2.44 -5.48 12.14
N ILE A 70 -2.57 -6.81 12.10
CA ILE A 70 -1.70 -7.67 11.28
C ILE A 70 -1.91 -7.37 9.79
N LEU A 71 -3.16 -7.20 9.34
CA LEU A 71 -3.47 -6.79 7.98
C LEU A 71 -2.86 -5.41 7.65
N ASP A 72 -2.90 -4.46 8.59
CA ASP A 72 -2.25 -3.16 8.42
C ASP A 72 -0.72 -3.28 8.28
N TRP A 73 -0.07 -4.29 8.87
CA TRP A 73 1.35 -4.57 8.60
C TRP A 73 1.57 -5.00 7.13
N HIS A 74 0.69 -5.83 6.57
CA HIS A 74 0.76 -6.19 5.16
C HIS A 74 0.51 -4.99 4.24
N PHE A 75 -0.41 -4.10 4.60
CA PHE A 75 -0.58 -2.83 3.88
C PHE A 75 0.67 -1.94 3.99
N ALA A 76 1.31 -1.86 5.16
CA ALA A 76 2.56 -1.13 5.33
C ALA A 76 3.68 -1.72 4.45
N ASN A 77 3.72 -3.05 4.31
CA ASN A 77 4.67 -3.72 3.43
C ASN A 77 4.44 -3.38 1.94
N LEU A 78 3.17 -3.24 1.53
CA LEU A 78 2.81 -2.78 0.18
C LEU A 78 3.15 -1.29 -0.02
N GLU A 79 2.96 -0.45 1.00
CA GLU A 79 3.40 0.96 1.00
C GLU A 79 4.93 1.08 0.97
N PHE A 80 5.65 0.14 1.58
CA PHE A 80 7.11 0.03 1.49
C PHE A 80 7.54 -0.26 0.05
N ALA A 81 6.97 -1.30 -0.58
CA ALA A 81 7.32 -1.68 -1.94
C ALA A 81 7.15 -0.49 -2.91
N ASN A 82 6.02 0.22 -2.79
CA ASN A 82 5.68 1.34 -3.67
C ASN A 82 6.19 2.72 -3.19
N ALA A 83 6.85 2.80 -2.02
CA ALA A 83 7.25 4.03 -1.35
C ALA A 83 6.18 5.14 -1.26
N THR A 84 4.90 4.79 -1.15
CA THR A 84 3.82 5.78 -1.04
C THR A 84 2.65 5.21 -0.24
N PRO A 85 1.84 6.05 0.45
CA PRO A 85 0.54 5.62 0.93
C PRO A 85 -0.31 5.01 -0.17
N LEU A 86 -1.04 3.94 0.16
CA LEU A 86 -1.86 3.20 -0.82
C LEU A 86 -2.93 4.09 -1.48
N SER A 87 -3.41 5.12 -0.78
CA SER A 87 -4.37 6.09 -1.30
C SER A 87 -3.90 6.86 -2.53
N ASN A 88 -2.59 6.90 -2.77
CA ASN A 88 -2.01 7.61 -3.91
C ASN A 88 -1.79 6.71 -5.12
N LEU A 89 -1.89 5.39 -4.98
CA LEU A 89 -1.60 4.43 -6.06
C LEU A 89 -2.77 4.32 -7.04
N SER A 90 -2.44 4.25 -8.33
CA SER A 90 -3.41 3.96 -9.37
C SER A 90 -3.96 2.55 -9.23
N LEU A 91 -5.25 2.40 -8.91
CA LEU A 91 -5.87 1.07 -8.80
C LEU A 91 -5.65 0.20 -10.05
N LYS A 92 -5.64 0.80 -11.24
CA LYS A 92 -5.55 0.09 -12.52
C LYS A 92 -4.11 -0.20 -12.97
N HIS A 93 -3.13 0.56 -12.47
CA HIS A 93 -1.81 0.63 -13.08
C HIS A 93 -0.65 0.61 -12.07
N TRP A 94 -0.89 0.37 -10.79
CA TRP A 94 0.18 0.40 -9.78
C TRP A 94 1.20 -0.74 -9.97
N ASP A 95 0.75 -1.87 -10.51
CA ASP A 95 1.44 -3.14 -10.76
C ASP A 95 1.70 -3.40 -12.25
N GLN A 96 1.67 -2.36 -13.08
CA GLN A 96 1.83 -2.50 -14.53
C GLN A 96 3.21 -2.99 -14.98
N ASP A 97 4.20 -3.00 -14.09
CA ASP A 97 5.55 -3.54 -14.30
C ASP A 97 5.74 -4.98 -13.80
N ASP A 98 4.75 -5.59 -13.15
CA ASP A 98 4.82 -6.97 -12.61
C ASP A 98 5.09 -8.02 -13.71
N ASP A 99 4.56 -7.81 -14.92
CA ASP A 99 4.79 -8.71 -16.08
C ASP A 99 6.28 -8.81 -16.48
N PHE A 100 7.13 -7.90 -15.98
CA PHE A 100 8.56 -7.84 -16.28
C PHE A 100 9.45 -8.20 -15.09
N GLU A 101 8.90 -8.79 -14.02
CA GLU A 101 9.67 -9.26 -12.87
C GLU A 101 10.79 -10.24 -13.30
N PHE A 102 11.99 -10.04 -12.76
CA PHE A 102 13.10 -10.96 -13.01
C PHE A 102 12.88 -12.30 -12.30
N ILE A 103 13.22 -13.40 -12.98
CA ILE A 103 13.22 -14.71 -12.36
C ILE A 103 14.36 -14.85 -11.33
N GLY A 104 14.09 -15.55 -10.24
CA GLY A 104 15.06 -15.91 -9.21
C GLY A 104 14.88 -15.16 -7.90
N SER A 105 15.64 -15.57 -6.88
CA SER A 105 15.55 -14.95 -5.56
C SER A 105 16.18 -13.56 -5.55
N HIS A 106 15.55 -12.62 -4.84
CA HIS A 106 16.15 -11.33 -4.54
C HIS A 106 17.48 -11.51 -3.78
N THR A 107 18.47 -10.67 -4.09
CA THR A 107 19.77 -10.68 -3.44
C THR A 107 20.12 -9.32 -2.88
N THR A 108 21.05 -9.28 -1.93
CA THR A 108 21.59 -8.05 -1.34
C THR A 108 23.06 -7.89 -1.72
N VAL A 109 23.47 -6.65 -2.01
CA VAL A 109 24.88 -6.33 -2.31
C VAL A 109 25.65 -6.16 -0.99
N LYS A 110 26.24 -7.26 -0.52
CA LYS A 110 26.85 -7.37 0.82
C LYS A 110 27.99 -6.39 1.09
N ASN A 111 28.72 -5.97 0.06
CA ASN A 111 29.83 -5.00 0.15
C ASN A 111 29.38 -3.54 -0.08
N GLY A 112 28.07 -3.28 -0.08
CA GLY A 112 27.50 -1.95 -0.32
C GLY A 112 27.30 -1.66 -1.80
N TYR A 113 26.09 -1.22 -2.16
CA TYR A 113 25.71 -0.99 -3.56
C TYR A 113 26.45 0.18 -4.22
N SER A 114 27.20 1.00 -3.46
CA SER A 114 28.03 2.07 -4.01
C SER A 114 29.17 1.56 -4.89
N CYS A 115 29.57 0.29 -4.78
CA CYS A 115 30.61 -0.29 -5.62
C CYS A 115 30.28 -0.23 -7.11
N VAL A 116 29.00 -0.33 -7.48
CA VAL A 116 28.54 -0.29 -8.87
C VAL A 116 28.71 1.09 -9.50
N PRO A 117 28.11 2.18 -8.98
CA PRO A 117 28.31 3.50 -9.57
C PRO A 117 29.77 3.95 -9.53
N ILE A 118 30.55 3.60 -8.50
CA ILE A 118 31.98 3.91 -8.45
C ILE A 118 32.70 3.28 -9.65
N ALA A 119 32.46 1.99 -9.92
CA ALA A 119 33.05 1.29 -11.06
C ALA A 119 32.57 1.86 -12.41
N LEU A 120 31.28 2.19 -12.54
CA LEU A 120 30.73 2.76 -13.77
C LEU A 120 31.26 4.16 -14.09
N THR A 121 31.70 4.90 -13.07
CA THR A 121 32.30 6.23 -13.24
C THR A 121 33.81 6.21 -13.49
N GLU A 122 34.42 5.02 -13.53
CA GLU A 122 35.84 4.88 -13.83
C GLU A 122 36.14 5.45 -15.23
N ASN A 123 37.16 6.31 -15.32
CA ASN A 123 37.58 6.99 -16.55
C ASN A 123 36.54 7.95 -17.18
N LEU A 124 35.49 8.34 -16.44
CA LEU A 124 34.58 9.39 -16.87
C LEU A 124 34.96 10.76 -16.29
N ASP A 125 34.70 11.83 -17.04
CA ASP A 125 34.86 13.19 -16.56
C ASP A 125 33.69 13.61 -15.66
N VAL A 126 33.76 13.23 -14.38
CA VAL A 126 32.70 13.51 -13.40
C VAL A 126 32.99 14.77 -12.60
N ARG A 127 32.16 15.79 -12.79
CA ARG A 127 32.23 17.07 -12.05
C ARG A 127 31.36 17.03 -10.80
N VAL A 128 31.92 16.56 -9.69
CA VAL A 128 31.25 16.61 -8.38
C VAL A 128 31.17 18.06 -7.85
N ASN A 129 30.34 18.30 -6.84
CA ASN A 129 30.16 19.63 -6.23
C ASN A 129 29.75 20.73 -7.24
N THR A 130 29.11 20.34 -8.34
CA THR A 130 28.69 21.21 -9.45
C THR A 130 27.18 21.13 -9.58
N ALA A 131 26.47 22.14 -9.08
CA ALA A 131 25.02 22.16 -9.01
C ALA A 131 24.43 22.87 -10.23
N VAL A 132 23.80 22.14 -11.15
CA VAL A 132 23.12 22.75 -12.30
C VAL A 132 21.99 23.65 -11.81
N THR A 133 21.91 24.87 -12.34
CA THR A 133 20.88 25.87 -12.01
C THR A 133 20.04 26.26 -13.22
N CYS A 134 20.61 26.16 -14.44
CA CYS A 134 19.90 26.48 -15.67
C CYS A 134 20.33 25.57 -16.82
N ILE A 135 19.35 25.07 -17.58
CA ILE A 135 19.56 24.35 -18.83
C ILE A 135 18.91 25.15 -19.95
N ARG A 136 19.73 25.79 -20.78
CA ARG A 136 19.29 26.49 -21.98
C ARG A 136 19.46 25.59 -23.19
N TYR A 137 18.40 25.42 -23.98
CA TYR A 137 18.43 24.60 -25.19
C TYR A 137 17.81 25.36 -26.38
N ARG A 138 18.53 25.40 -27.50
CA ARG A 138 18.17 26.10 -28.74
C ARG A 138 18.57 25.24 -29.95
N PRO A 139 18.11 25.55 -31.18
CA PRO A 139 18.49 24.78 -32.38
C PRO A 139 20.01 24.67 -32.61
N GLY A 140 20.81 25.62 -32.11
CA GLY A 140 22.27 25.61 -32.23
C GLY A 140 23.04 24.93 -31.08
N GLY A 141 22.36 24.23 -30.17
CA GLY A 141 22.99 23.49 -29.06
C GLY A 141 22.43 23.87 -27.69
N VAL A 142 23.16 23.45 -26.65
CA VAL A 142 22.78 23.63 -25.24
C VAL A 142 23.84 24.39 -24.44
N GLU A 143 23.38 25.19 -23.49
CA GLU A 143 24.22 25.84 -22.48
C GLU A 143 23.73 25.45 -21.08
N VAL A 144 24.60 24.89 -20.26
CA VAL A 144 24.29 24.45 -18.89
C VAL A 144 25.05 25.33 -17.90
N THR A 145 24.31 26.12 -17.12
CA THR A 145 24.84 26.92 -16.02
C THR A 145 24.82 26.09 -14.75
N ALA A 146 25.94 26.09 -14.03
CA ALA A 146 26.06 25.40 -12.75
C ALA A 146 26.88 26.20 -11.73
N ASP A 147 26.52 26.07 -10.46
CA ASP A 147 27.25 26.64 -9.34
C ASP A 147 28.28 25.64 -8.79
N LEU A 148 29.52 26.08 -8.67
CA LEU A 148 30.62 25.33 -8.10
C LEU A 148 30.67 25.56 -6.58
N LYS A 149 30.29 24.55 -5.82
CA LYS A 149 30.30 24.63 -4.34
C LYS A 149 31.70 24.76 -3.74
N SER A 150 32.74 24.42 -4.50
CA SER A 150 34.13 24.49 -4.04
C SER A 150 34.62 25.93 -3.84
N ASN A 151 34.10 26.89 -4.61
CA ASN A 151 34.56 28.28 -4.59
C ASN A 151 33.43 29.31 -4.74
N ASN A 152 32.16 28.89 -4.66
CA ASN A 152 30.97 29.72 -4.83
C ASN A 152 30.98 30.55 -6.12
N SER A 153 31.56 29.99 -7.20
CA SER A 153 31.52 30.59 -8.53
C SER A 153 30.54 29.85 -9.44
N THR A 154 30.18 30.48 -10.56
CA THR A 154 29.31 29.88 -11.56
C THR A 154 30.12 29.55 -12.81
N VAL A 155 29.82 28.40 -13.43
CA VAL A 155 30.41 27.95 -14.69
C VAL A 155 29.33 27.71 -15.74
N CYS A 156 29.68 27.86 -17.02
CA CYS A 156 28.82 27.55 -18.14
C CYS A 156 29.47 26.50 -19.04
N TYR A 157 28.75 25.41 -19.30
CA TYR A 157 29.17 24.35 -20.21
C TYR A 157 28.36 24.44 -21.50
N ARG A 158 29.05 24.34 -22.65
CA ARG A 158 28.41 24.28 -23.97
C ARG A 158 28.53 22.88 -24.54
N ALA A 159 27.46 22.39 -25.14
CA ALA A 159 27.44 21.09 -25.81
C ALA A 159 26.40 21.08 -26.94
N ASP A 160 26.42 20.04 -27.77
CA ASP A 160 25.39 19.82 -28.79
C ASP A 160 24.09 19.26 -28.18
N LEU A 161 24.20 18.47 -27.12
CA LEU A 161 23.10 17.77 -26.46
C LEU A 161 23.25 17.79 -24.93
N VAL A 162 22.13 17.72 -24.22
CA VAL A 162 22.09 17.51 -22.77
C VAL A 162 21.27 16.26 -22.45
N LEU A 163 21.84 15.35 -21.65
CA LEU A 163 21.12 14.24 -21.06
C LEU A 163 20.73 14.61 -19.62
N CYS A 164 19.44 14.81 -19.38
CA CYS A 164 18.93 15.19 -18.07
C CYS A 164 18.51 13.95 -17.27
N THR A 165 19.28 13.61 -16.24
CA THR A 165 18.98 12.52 -15.28
C THR A 165 18.63 13.06 -13.90
N LEU A 166 18.13 14.30 -13.80
CA LEU A 166 17.59 14.84 -12.56
C LEU A 166 16.45 13.93 -12.08
N THR A 167 16.36 13.71 -10.77
CA THR A 167 15.27 12.90 -10.21
C THR A 167 13.92 13.54 -10.54
N LEU A 168 12.86 12.72 -10.60
CA LEU A 168 11.50 13.23 -10.81
C LEU A 168 11.11 14.26 -9.74
N GLY A 169 11.58 14.09 -8.50
CA GLY A 169 11.37 15.07 -7.42
C GLY A 169 11.97 16.46 -7.74
N ILE A 170 13.16 16.52 -8.32
CA ILE A 170 13.78 17.78 -8.77
C ILE A 170 13.04 18.34 -9.99
N LEU A 171 12.63 17.49 -10.94
CA LEU A 171 11.84 17.92 -12.10
C LEU A 171 10.48 18.51 -11.70
N LYS A 172 9.82 17.96 -10.67
CA LYS A 172 8.59 18.53 -10.10
C LYS A 172 8.80 19.94 -9.54
N LEU A 173 9.95 20.21 -8.92
CA LEU A 173 10.30 21.57 -8.49
C LEU A 173 10.58 22.50 -9.67
N ALA A 174 11.26 22.00 -10.70
CA ALA A 174 11.63 22.77 -11.88
C ALA A 174 10.43 23.30 -12.68
N ILE A 175 9.28 22.61 -12.63
CA ILE A 175 8.05 22.98 -13.35
C ILE A 175 7.00 23.65 -12.45
N ALA A 176 7.31 23.89 -11.17
CA ALA A 176 6.42 24.58 -10.26
C ALA A 176 6.53 26.10 -10.48
N ASP A 177 5.38 26.80 -10.51
CA ASP A 177 5.29 28.21 -10.90
C ASP A 177 6.19 29.15 -10.07
N GLU A 178 6.44 28.84 -8.78
CA GLU A 178 7.28 29.64 -7.89
C GLU A 178 8.13 28.79 -6.93
N SER A 179 8.96 27.88 -7.46
CA SER A 179 9.93 27.19 -6.59
C SER A 179 11.13 28.08 -6.25
N LYS A 180 11.17 28.58 -5.01
CA LYS A 180 12.38 29.16 -4.37
C LYS A 180 13.19 28.12 -3.60
N GLN A 181 12.92 26.84 -3.80
CA GLN A 181 13.61 25.78 -3.08
C GLN A 181 15.04 25.60 -3.60
N LEU A 182 15.96 25.26 -2.69
CA LEU A 182 17.34 24.93 -3.03
C LEU A 182 17.41 23.89 -4.14
N ASN A 183 18.35 24.10 -5.08
CA ASN A 183 18.65 23.24 -6.23
C ASN A 183 17.52 23.11 -7.25
N THR A 184 16.66 24.12 -7.36
CA THR A 184 15.69 24.20 -8.46
C THR A 184 16.45 24.48 -9.77
N VAL A 185 16.16 23.70 -10.81
CA VAL A 185 16.76 23.85 -12.14
C VAL A 185 15.79 24.55 -13.08
N ARG A 186 16.21 25.64 -13.69
CA ARG A 186 15.41 26.36 -14.69
C ARG A 186 15.66 25.80 -16.08
N PHE A 187 14.59 25.49 -16.81
CA PHE A 187 14.64 25.18 -18.23
C PHE A 187 14.35 26.44 -19.06
N ASP A 188 15.17 26.69 -20.08
CA ASP A 188 15.06 27.85 -20.96
C ASP A 188 15.16 27.42 -22.44
N PRO A 189 14.07 27.43 -23.24
CA PRO A 189 12.72 27.77 -22.84
C PRO A 189 12.16 26.77 -21.81
N PRO A 190 10.98 27.03 -21.20
CA PRO A 190 10.31 26.03 -20.37
C PRO A 190 10.07 24.72 -21.13
N LEU A 191 10.06 23.61 -20.39
CA LEU A 191 9.69 22.30 -20.94
C LEU A 191 8.29 22.38 -21.58
N PRO A 192 8.01 21.64 -22.66
CA PRO A 192 6.70 21.67 -23.28
C PRO A 192 5.62 21.10 -22.36
N GLU A 193 4.38 21.56 -22.52
CA GLU A 193 3.29 21.22 -21.59
C GLU A 193 3.03 19.71 -21.47
N TRP A 194 3.17 18.94 -22.55
CA TRP A 194 3.02 17.48 -22.49
C TRP A 194 4.03 16.81 -21.54
N LYS A 195 5.25 17.35 -21.46
CA LYS A 195 6.30 16.86 -20.55
C LYS A 195 6.02 17.32 -19.12
N GLN A 196 5.66 18.59 -18.94
CA GLN A 196 5.31 19.11 -17.62
C GLN A 196 4.12 18.36 -17.03
N SER A 197 3.07 18.12 -17.83
CA SER A 197 1.90 17.35 -17.44
C SER A 197 2.24 15.93 -16.98
N ALA A 198 3.12 15.21 -17.68
CA ALA A 198 3.60 13.89 -17.24
C ALA A 198 4.37 13.97 -15.91
N ILE A 199 5.27 14.96 -15.76
CA ILE A 199 6.00 15.21 -14.51
C ILE A 199 5.04 15.52 -13.35
N ARG A 200 3.95 16.28 -13.58
CA ARG A 200 2.95 16.57 -12.54
C ARG A 200 2.19 15.31 -12.12
N ARG A 201 1.73 14.52 -13.10
CA ARG A 201 0.94 13.30 -12.86
C ARG A 201 1.73 12.24 -12.12
N LEU A 202 2.91 11.83 -12.62
CA LEU A 202 3.69 10.74 -12.01
C LEU A 202 3.91 10.95 -10.51
N GLY A 203 3.77 9.89 -9.73
CA GLY A 203 4.07 9.92 -8.30
C GLY A 203 5.58 9.93 -8.07
N PHE A 204 6.03 10.61 -7.01
CA PHE A 204 7.39 10.47 -6.49
C PHE A 204 7.33 10.26 -4.98
N GLY A 205 7.61 9.03 -4.58
CA GLY A 205 7.36 8.50 -3.24
C GLY A 205 8.44 8.87 -2.23
N ASN A 206 8.27 8.39 -1.00
CA ASN A 206 9.23 8.50 0.08
C ASN A 206 9.30 7.23 0.92
N LEU A 207 10.53 6.78 1.20
CA LEU A 207 10.83 5.63 2.05
C LEU A 207 12.15 5.90 2.75
N ASN A 208 12.21 5.75 4.07
CA ASN A 208 13.41 5.99 4.84
C ASN A 208 13.93 4.74 5.57
N LYS A 209 15.21 4.76 5.89
CA LYS A 209 15.95 3.68 6.54
C LYS A 209 16.63 4.22 7.81
N VAL A 210 16.64 3.41 8.86
CA VAL A 210 17.40 3.64 10.09
C VAL A 210 18.42 2.52 10.22
N VAL A 211 19.71 2.86 10.11
CA VAL A 211 20.82 1.94 10.27
C VAL A 211 21.26 1.96 11.73
N LEU A 212 21.37 0.79 12.34
CA LEU A 212 21.76 0.60 13.73
C LEU A 212 22.93 -0.37 13.79
N CYS A 213 24.12 0.13 14.13
CA CYS A 213 25.32 -0.67 14.29
C CYS A 213 25.53 -1.02 15.77
N PHE A 214 25.60 -2.29 16.11
CA PHE A 214 25.77 -2.78 17.48
C PHE A 214 27.16 -3.40 17.69
N ASP A 215 27.48 -3.73 18.94
CA ASP A 215 28.72 -4.45 19.28
C ASP A 215 28.61 -5.98 19.14
N ARG A 216 27.38 -6.51 19.13
CA ARG A 216 27.10 -7.94 18.99
C ARG A 216 25.73 -8.17 18.35
N ILE A 217 25.55 -9.36 17.79
CA ILE A 217 24.25 -9.85 17.31
C ILE A 217 23.43 -10.33 18.52
N PHE A 218 22.19 -9.86 18.65
CA PHE A 218 21.23 -10.27 19.69
C PHE A 218 19.90 -10.78 19.11
N TRP A 219 19.78 -10.85 17.79
CA TRP A 219 18.66 -11.42 17.05
C TRP A 219 19.04 -12.80 16.49
N ASP A 220 18.08 -13.49 15.86
CA ASP A 220 18.36 -14.74 15.16
C ASP A 220 19.19 -14.49 13.88
N PRO A 221 20.44 -14.98 13.79
CA PRO A 221 21.29 -14.76 12.63
C PRO A 221 20.81 -15.49 11.35
N ASN A 222 19.92 -16.47 11.48
CA ASN A 222 19.37 -17.21 10.33
C ASN A 222 18.14 -16.53 9.71
N THR A 223 17.63 -15.49 10.37
CA THR A 223 16.47 -14.72 9.91
C THR A 223 16.95 -13.41 9.28
N ASN A 224 16.65 -13.23 7.99
CA ASN A 224 17.01 -12.01 7.25
C ASN A 224 16.11 -10.82 7.56
N LEU A 225 14.87 -11.06 7.98
CA LEU A 225 13.89 -10.01 8.24
C LEU A 225 12.88 -10.42 9.30
N PHE A 226 12.42 -9.45 10.10
CA PHE A 226 11.32 -9.63 11.04
C PHE A 226 10.46 -8.37 11.14
N GLY A 227 9.16 -8.57 11.34
CA GLY A 227 8.17 -7.50 11.38
C GLY A 227 7.85 -7.01 12.80
N HIS A 228 7.43 -5.75 12.90
CA HIS A 228 6.83 -5.14 14.07
C HIS A 228 5.44 -4.61 13.69
N VAL A 229 4.40 -5.16 14.30
CA VAL A 229 3.01 -4.76 14.04
C VAL A 229 2.69 -3.48 14.81
N GLY A 230 2.47 -2.39 14.08
CA GLY A 230 2.09 -1.10 14.66
C GLY A 230 0.71 -1.16 15.34
N SER A 231 0.53 -0.37 16.39
CA SER A 231 -0.72 -0.38 17.17
C SER A 231 -1.89 0.30 16.47
N THR A 232 -1.63 1.15 15.46
CA THR A 232 -2.65 1.91 14.73
C THR A 232 -2.40 1.87 13.23
N THR A 233 -3.46 2.01 12.44
CA THR A 233 -3.37 2.14 10.97
C THR A 233 -2.52 3.35 10.57
N ALA A 234 -2.58 4.46 11.31
CA ALA A 234 -1.84 5.68 10.99
C ALA A 234 -0.31 5.52 11.17
N SER A 235 0.11 4.67 12.10
CA SER A 235 1.53 4.41 12.40
C SER A 235 2.02 3.08 11.83
N ARG A 236 1.26 2.43 10.93
CA ARG A 236 1.56 1.08 10.44
C ARG A 236 2.91 0.95 9.73
N GLY A 237 3.39 2.03 9.11
CA GLY A 237 4.67 2.09 8.43
C GLY A 237 5.84 2.56 9.30
N GLU A 238 5.62 2.88 10.58
CA GLU A 238 6.67 3.34 11.49
C GLU A 238 7.46 2.15 12.06
N LEU A 239 8.72 1.99 11.61
CA LEU A 239 9.64 0.97 12.12
C LEU A 239 9.03 -0.45 12.05
N PHE A 240 8.29 -0.72 10.96
CA PHE A 240 7.44 -1.90 10.83
C PHE A 240 8.21 -3.15 10.40
N LEU A 241 9.42 -2.99 9.84
CA LEU A 241 10.20 -4.08 9.29
C LEU A 241 11.69 -3.83 9.55
N PHE A 242 12.37 -4.86 10.06
CA PHE A 242 13.80 -4.86 10.37
C PHE A 242 14.51 -5.90 9.51
N TRP A 243 15.66 -5.51 8.94
CA TRP A 243 16.47 -6.35 8.07
C TRP A 243 17.84 -6.61 8.69
N ASN A 244 18.27 -7.86 8.61
CA ASN A 244 19.60 -8.36 8.92
C ASN A 244 20.28 -8.76 7.59
N ILE A 245 21.00 -7.82 6.96
CA ILE A 245 21.52 -7.97 5.60
C ILE A 245 22.99 -8.39 5.52
N SER A 246 23.67 -8.54 6.65
CA SER A 246 25.10 -8.83 6.70
C SER A 246 25.42 -9.76 7.88
N GLN A 247 26.61 -10.37 7.87
CA GLN A 247 27.12 -11.09 9.05
C GLN A 247 27.65 -10.13 10.14
N SER A 248 27.63 -8.82 9.87
CA SER A 248 27.99 -7.80 10.87
C SER A 248 26.78 -7.50 11.75
N PRO A 249 26.99 -7.04 13.00
CA PRO A 249 25.93 -6.67 13.93
C PRO A 249 25.24 -5.35 13.53
N VAL A 250 24.59 -5.34 12.36
CA VAL A 250 23.90 -4.18 11.80
C VAL A 250 22.46 -4.56 11.49
N LEU A 251 21.51 -3.82 12.09
CA LEU A 251 20.10 -3.89 11.72
C LEU A 251 19.69 -2.65 10.93
N LEU A 252 18.77 -2.85 10.00
CA LEU A 252 18.16 -1.78 9.24
C LEU A 252 16.66 -1.78 9.48
N ALA A 253 16.13 -0.70 10.05
CA ALA A 253 14.69 -0.52 10.24
C ALA A 253 14.11 0.34 9.09
N LEU A 254 12.90 -0.01 8.64
CA LEU A 254 12.22 0.68 7.56
C LEU A 254 11.12 1.60 8.07
N VAL A 255 10.98 2.76 7.42
CA VAL A 255 9.90 3.72 7.65
C VAL A 255 9.20 4.01 6.32
N ALA A 256 7.96 3.54 6.20
CA ALA A 256 7.18 3.55 4.95
C ALA A 256 5.84 4.30 5.09
N GLY A 257 5.12 4.42 3.97
CA GLY A 257 3.79 5.02 3.93
C GLY A 257 3.76 6.45 4.48
N GLN A 258 2.70 6.79 5.22
CA GLN A 258 2.54 8.11 5.80
C GLN A 258 3.64 8.45 6.84
N SER A 259 4.13 7.42 7.55
CA SER A 259 5.17 7.58 8.57
C SER A 259 6.49 8.08 8.00
N ALA A 260 6.81 7.76 6.74
CA ALA A 260 8.06 8.19 6.10
C ALA A 260 8.21 9.71 6.08
N ALA A 261 7.16 10.46 5.76
CA ALA A 261 7.18 11.92 5.73
C ALA A 261 7.14 12.55 7.13
N ILE A 262 6.39 11.96 8.05
CA ILE A 262 6.28 12.48 9.43
C ILE A 262 7.63 12.36 10.15
N MET A 263 8.28 11.21 10.01
CA MET A 263 9.53 10.91 10.72
C MET A 263 10.72 11.75 10.27
N GLU A 264 10.70 12.34 9.07
CA GLU A 264 11.78 13.28 8.67
C GLU A 264 11.84 14.53 9.56
N ASN A 265 10.73 14.92 10.20
CA ASN A 265 10.66 16.06 11.12
C ASN A 265 10.99 15.70 12.59
N VAL A 266 11.34 14.45 12.85
CA VAL A 266 11.71 13.94 14.18
C VAL A 266 13.23 13.84 14.26
N SER A 267 13.84 14.12 15.40
CA SER A 267 15.29 14.01 15.58
C SER A 267 15.77 12.55 15.58
N ASP A 268 17.03 12.34 15.18
CA ASP A 268 17.64 11.00 15.10
C ASP A 268 17.56 10.26 16.44
N ASP A 269 17.91 10.94 17.55
CA ASP A 269 17.87 10.34 18.90
C ASP A 269 16.49 9.79 19.27
N VAL A 270 15.42 10.48 18.89
CA VAL A 270 14.05 10.05 19.16
C VAL A 270 13.69 8.84 18.28
N ILE A 271 14.07 8.87 17.00
CA ILE A 271 13.82 7.75 16.06
C ILE A 271 14.56 6.50 16.51
N VAL A 272 15.84 6.64 16.87
CA VAL A 272 16.68 5.56 17.40
C VAL A 272 16.11 5.07 18.72
N GLY A 273 15.70 5.96 19.63
CA GLY A 273 15.06 5.59 20.88
C GLY A 273 13.80 4.73 20.67
N ARG A 274 12.96 5.06 19.68
CA ARG A 274 11.80 4.25 19.29
C ARG A 274 12.21 2.90 18.70
N CYS A 275 13.25 2.85 17.87
CA CYS A 275 13.79 1.57 17.36
C CYS A 275 14.23 0.66 18.51
N ILE A 276 14.98 1.20 19.46
CA ILE A 276 15.47 0.44 20.61
C ILE A 276 14.30 -0.02 21.50
N ALA A 277 13.26 0.79 21.67
CA ALA A 277 12.06 0.38 22.39
C ALA A 277 11.35 -0.80 21.71
N VAL A 278 11.18 -0.76 20.39
CA VAL A 278 10.61 -1.88 19.61
C VAL A 278 11.46 -3.14 19.77
N LEU A 279 12.78 -3.04 19.56
CA LEU A 279 13.70 -4.17 19.67
C LEU A 279 13.71 -4.77 21.08
N LYS A 280 13.65 -3.95 22.12
CA LYS A 280 13.53 -4.42 23.52
C LYS A 280 12.21 -5.12 23.80
N GLY A 281 11.12 -4.70 23.15
CA GLY A 281 9.84 -5.40 23.22
C GLY A 281 9.89 -6.81 22.61
N ILE A 282 10.70 -7.00 21.57
CA ILE A 282 10.84 -8.29 20.86
C ILE A 282 11.86 -9.21 21.56
N PHE A 283 13.06 -8.70 21.86
CA PHE A 283 14.21 -9.50 22.32
C PHE A 283 14.48 -9.40 23.83
N GLY A 284 13.78 -8.52 24.54
CA GLY A 284 13.93 -8.29 25.97
C GLY A 284 14.95 -7.19 26.32
N ASN A 285 14.70 -6.51 27.44
CA ASN A 285 15.43 -5.30 27.85
C ASN A 285 16.95 -5.50 28.05
N SER A 286 17.38 -6.65 28.56
CA SER A 286 18.78 -6.94 28.86
C SER A 286 19.57 -7.39 27.64
N ALA A 287 18.90 -7.90 26.60
CA ALA A 287 19.54 -8.43 25.40
C ALA A 287 20.04 -7.31 24.47
N VAL A 288 19.26 -6.24 24.33
CA VAL A 288 19.48 -5.15 23.35
C VAL A 288 20.46 -4.10 23.90
N PRO A 289 21.71 -4.02 23.38
CA PRO A 289 22.65 -2.96 23.75
C PRO A 289 22.30 -1.63 23.08
N GLN A 290 22.98 -0.55 23.49
CA GLN A 290 22.93 0.70 22.75
C GLN A 290 23.73 0.55 21.43
N PRO A 291 23.24 1.15 20.33
CA PRO A 291 23.99 1.17 19.08
C PRO A 291 25.26 2.01 19.27
N LYS A 292 26.34 1.59 18.61
CA LYS A 292 27.61 2.31 18.52
C LYS A 292 27.54 3.44 17.50
N GLU A 293 26.87 3.19 16.39
CA GLU A 293 26.69 4.14 15.29
C GLU A 293 25.26 4.04 14.76
N THR A 294 24.74 5.17 14.31
CA THR A 294 23.38 5.26 13.76
C THR A 294 23.31 6.20 12.58
N VAL A 295 22.50 5.87 11.57
CA VAL A 295 22.21 6.75 10.43
C VAL A 295 20.72 6.71 10.13
N VAL A 296 20.09 7.88 9.98
CA VAL A 296 18.69 8.02 9.56
C VAL A 296 18.63 8.73 8.22
N THR A 297 18.04 8.11 7.20
CA THR A 297 17.84 8.77 5.90
C THR A 297 16.64 9.72 5.93
N ARG A 298 16.70 10.79 5.13
CA ARG A 298 15.59 11.73 4.91
C ARG A 298 15.51 12.10 3.43
N TRP A 299 15.06 11.15 2.60
CA TRP A 299 15.12 11.28 1.15
C TRP A 299 14.26 12.40 0.59
N ARG A 300 13.14 12.75 1.23
CA ARG A 300 12.31 13.87 0.80
C ARG A 300 12.94 15.22 1.13
N ALA A 301 13.63 15.33 2.26
CA ALA A 301 14.41 16.50 2.64
C ALA A 301 15.70 16.66 1.83
N ASP A 302 16.28 15.58 1.32
CA ASP A 302 17.49 15.63 0.49
C ASP A 302 17.25 16.55 -0.72
N PRO A 303 18.02 17.65 -0.85
CA PRO A 303 17.77 18.64 -1.86
C PRO A 303 18.24 18.23 -3.26
N TRP A 304 18.85 17.05 -3.42
CA TRP A 304 19.25 16.47 -4.71
C TRP A 304 18.34 15.31 -5.15
N ALA A 305 17.53 14.78 -4.25
CA ALA A 305 16.59 13.69 -4.53
C ALA A 305 15.13 14.14 -4.49
N ARG A 306 14.71 14.84 -3.41
CA ARG A 306 13.33 15.28 -3.15
C ARG A 306 12.31 14.13 -3.08
N GLY A 307 12.75 12.96 -2.65
CA GLY A 307 11.97 11.73 -2.55
C GLY A 307 12.86 10.51 -2.80
N SER A 308 12.23 9.35 -2.87
CA SER A 308 12.91 8.06 -3.04
C SER A 308 12.87 7.59 -4.49
N TYR A 309 11.73 7.10 -4.97
CA TYR A 309 11.53 6.64 -6.34
C TYR A 309 10.09 6.89 -6.82
N SER A 310 9.87 6.74 -8.12
CA SER A 310 8.57 7.00 -8.75
C SER A 310 7.55 5.91 -8.47
N PHE A 311 6.27 6.26 -8.57
CA PHE A 311 5.14 5.32 -8.55
C PHE A 311 4.06 5.78 -9.52
N VAL A 312 3.20 4.87 -9.97
CA VAL A 312 2.03 5.22 -10.81
C VAL A 312 0.92 5.74 -9.92
N SER A 313 0.75 7.06 -9.91
CA SER A 313 -0.23 7.75 -9.07
C SER A 313 -1.65 7.64 -9.62
N VAL A 314 -2.65 7.92 -8.78
CA VAL A 314 -4.04 8.11 -9.23
C VAL A 314 -4.09 9.15 -10.35
N GLY A 315 -4.64 8.76 -11.50
CA GLY A 315 -4.74 9.60 -12.69
C GLY A 315 -3.51 9.56 -13.61
N SER A 316 -2.49 8.77 -13.27
CA SER A 316 -1.32 8.47 -14.12
C SER A 316 -1.37 7.02 -14.63
N SER A 317 -0.46 6.69 -15.55
CA SER A 317 -0.28 5.36 -16.16
C SER A 317 1.14 5.20 -16.70
N GLY A 318 1.47 4.00 -17.19
CA GLY A 318 2.75 3.71 -17.84
C GLY A 318 3.17 4.70 -18.93
N SER A 319 2.22 5.24 -19.70
CA SER A 319 2.51 6.18 -20.78
C SER A 319 3.17 7.47 -20.29
N ASP A 320 3.01 7.84 -19.02
CA ASP A 320 3.71 8.99 -18.47
C ASP A 320 5.23 8.75 -18.34
N TYR A 321 5.68 7.51 -18.18
CA TYR A 321 7.11 7.16 -18.24
C TYR A 321 7.65 7.30 -19.66
N ASP A 322 6.90 6.87 -20.69
CA ASP A 322 7.28 7.06 -22.09
C ASP A 322 7.34 8.54 -22.45
N LEU A 323 6.36 9.31 -21.99
CA LEU A 323 6.37 10.76 -22.11
C LEU A 323 7.57 11.34 -21.35
N LEU A 324 7.96 10.85 -20.18
CA LEU A 324 9.15 11.34 -19.48
C LEU A 324 10.44 11.04 -20.26
N ALA A 325 10.51 9.90 -20.97
CA ALA A 325 11.67 9.50 -21.78
C ALA A 325 11.82 10.24 -23.11
N ALA A 326 10.71 10.69 -23.73
CA ALA A 326 10.74 11.32 -25.04
C ALA A 326 11.63 12.60 -25.09
N PRO A 327 12.49 12.81 -26.10
CA PRO A 327 13.36 13.98 -26.16
C PRO A 327 12.57 15.28 -26.35
N VAL A 328 13.14 16.41 -25.91
CA VAL A 328 12.59 17.74 -26.16
C VAL A 328 13.41 18.42 -27.26
N THR A 329 12.76 18.72 -28.38
CA THR A 329 13.37 19.47 -29.48
C THR A 329 12.99 20.95 -29.37
N PRO A 330 13.96 21.89 -29.36
CA PRO A 330 13.63 23.31 -29.40
C PRO A 330 12.89 23.62 -30.71
N LYS A 331 11.78 24.37 -30.61
CA LYS A 331 11.08 24.86 -31.80
C LYS A 331 12.03 25.78 -32.57
N ALA A 332 12.05 25.65 -33.90
CA ALA A 332 12.65 26.67 -34.75
C ALA A 332 11.91 28.00 -34.50
N PRO A 333 12.61 29.15 -34.52
CA PRO A 333 11.93 30.44 -34.45
C PRO A 333 10.90 30.50 -35.59
N GLU A 334 9.65 30.87 -35.27
CA GLU A 334 8.64 31.12 -36.28
C GLU A 334 9.07 32.37 -37.07
N GLY A 335 9.66 32.17 -38.26
CA GLY A 335 9.95 33.25 -39.21
C GLY A 335 11.39 33.38 -39.72
N GLU A 336 12.02 32.29 -40.19
CA GLU A 336 13.09 32.36 -41.20
C GLU A 336 12.65 31.72 -42.52
#